data_AF-A0AB39P040-F1
#
_entry.id   AF-A0AB39P040-F1
#
_cell.length_a   1.000
_cell.length_b   1.000
_cell.length_c   1.000
_cell.angle_alpha   90.00
_cell.angle_beta   90.00
_cell.angle_gamma   90.00
#
_symmetry.space_group_name_H-M   'P 1'
#
loop_
_entity.id
_entity.type
_entity.pdbx_description
1 polymer ?
#
loop_
_entity_poly.entity_id
_entity_poly.type
_entity_poly.pdbx_seq_one_letter_code
_entity_poly.pdbx_strand_id
1 'polypeptide(L)'
;MDLSTPAGLESLARAVAEQLGADRTEQDSDSGRMRIIYADGRALEFALNRHRTRITVTAVLPEQAAVHGIGVKPITISTLPQPRPTEARATAAARHTVGHIRRRLLPAHTAALAQLREHTAPQPATLQRADTALAGFLDRPQGAVAISEQPVRRPLGWSDRCAVAWWHTLDGPSRAVAPFLADTLRRAGLATTEPHGSGYVFFAEPPAEPSDTRFRIAPATGGEEWDLVDEFTGACARTYGDREWALAIADGANREEDAARRAKVVSMNLPGMSHDLIEEERFRALAVELATAGHMPYGLSDVDYTQTPGFHIFPSPQPGAAKVARLLEPWGSIRPGARLEAPDREVERHDKDMETYARLLTKPGRTVAVRTDGIHVTHNSPPTRP
;
A
#
# COMPACT_ATOMS: atom_id res chain seq x y z
N MET A 1 -8.62 9.30 44.50
CA MET A 1 -9.00 9.02 43.11
C MET A 1 -10.33 8.30 43.19
N ASP A 2 -11.37 8.97 42.70
CA ASP A 2 -12.70 8.38 42.62
C ASP A 2 -12.91 7.84 41.21
N LEU A 3 -13.11 6.53 41.10
CA LEU A 3 -13.39 5.86 39.82
C LEU A 3 -14.90 5.75 39.56
N SER A 4 -15.71 6.37 40.41
CA SER A 4 -17.15 6.45 40.21
C SER A 4 -17.55 7.43 39.11
N THR A 5 -16.59 8.22 38.61
CA THR A 5 -16.76 9.18 37.52
C THR A 5 -15.88 8.82 36.30
N PRO A 6 -16.33 9.11 35.07
CA PRO A 6 -15.54 8.91 33.85
C PRO A 6 -14.15 9.59 33.90
N ALA A 7 -14.08 10.80 34.45
CA ALA A 7 -12.84 11.55 34.63
C ALA A 7 -11.81 10.83 35.51
N GLY A 8 -12.26 10.02 36.47
CA GLY A 8 -11.38 9.20 37.30
C GLY A 8 -10.70 8.07 36.53
N LEU A 9 -11.44 7.40 35.65
CA LEU A 9 -10.90 6.35 34.78
C LEU A 9 -9.94 6.94 33.74
N GLU A 10 -10.29 8.09 33.17
CA GLU A 10 -9.45 8.82 32.21
C GLU A 10 -8.10 9.22 32.84
N SER A 11 -8.12 9.82 34.03
CA SER A 11 -6.91 10.20 34.76
C SER A 11 -6.01 8.99 35.08
N LEU A 12 -6.62 7.86 35.48
CA LEU A 12 -5.88 6.63 35.71
C LEU A 12 -5.27 6.08 34.41
N ALA A 13 -6.04 6.04 33.33
CA ALA A 13 -5.57 5.55 32.03
C ALA A 13 -4.40 6.39 31.51
N ARG A 14 -4.46 7.72 31.65
CA ARG A 14 -3.36 8.63 31.27
C ARG A 14 -2.08 8.37 32.06
N ALA A 15 -2.19 8.23 33.38
CA ALA A 15 -1.03 7.93 34.24
C ALA A 15 -0.43 6.53 33.96
N VAL A 16 -1.27 5.55 33.60
CA VAL A 16 -0.82 4.22 33.20
C VAL A 16 -0.16 4.25 31.81
N ALA A 17 -0.70 5.02 30.86
CA ALA A 17 -0.16 5.20 29.52
C ALA A 17 1.26 5.78 29.56
N GLU A 18 1.44 6.85 30.35
CA GLU A 18 2.75 7.47 30.56
C GLU A 18 3.79 6.48 31.09
N GLN A 19 3.45 5.69 32.12
CA GLN A 19 4.36 4.68 32.69
C GLN A 19 4.62 3.48 31.79
N LEU A 20 3.72 3.18 30.85
CA LEU A 20 3.87 2.11 29.87
C LEU A 20 4.59 2.59 28.60
N GLY A 21 4.83 3.90 28.45
CA GLY A 21 5.38 4.47 27.22
C GLY A 21 4.41 4.35 26.04
N ALA A 22 3.11 4.47 26.31
CA ALA A 22 2.10 4.52 25.26
C ALA A 22 2.08 5.90 24.58
N ASP A 23 1.68 5.93 23.32
CA ASP A 23 1.69 7.13 22.48
C ASP A 23 0.53 8.06 22.83
N ARG A 24 -0.68 7.52 22.95
CA ARG A 24 -1.88 8.30 23.28
C ARG A 24 -2.94 7.52 24.03
N THR A 25 -3.91 8.25 24.59
CA THR A 25 -5.11 7.72 25.22
C THR A 25 -6.35 8.25 24.52
N GLU A 26 -7.31 7.38 24.25
CA GLU A 26 -8.59 7.69 23.63
C GLU A 26 -9.74 7.31 24.55
N GLN A 27 -10.82 8.08 24.52
CA GLN A 27 -12.06 7.75 25.20
C GLN A 27 -13.10 7.34 24.16
N ASP A 28 -13.72 6.19 24.36
CA ASP A 28 -14.88 5.78 23.58
C ASP A 28 -16.12 6.52 24.13
N SER A 29 -16.67 7.41 23.30
CA SER A 29 -17.81 8.27 23.64
C SER A 29 -19.08 7.48 23.98
N ASP A 30 -19.23 6.28 23.43
CA ASP A 30 -20.47 5.51 23.53
C ASP A 30 -20.44 4.49 24.68
N SER A 31 -19.25 3.95 25.00
CA SER A 31 -19.12 2.89 26.01
C SER A 31 -18.51 3.35 27.35
N GLY A 32 -17.99 4.58 27.41
CA GLY A 32 -17.31 5.11 28.59
C GLY A 32 -16.02 4.36 28.94
N ARG A 33 -15.47 3.61 27.98
CA ARG A 33 -14.21 2.88 28.11
C ARG A 33 -13.04 3.78 27.71
N MET A 34 -11.90 3.54 28.34
CA MET A 34 -10.65 4.22 27.99
C MET A 34 -9.74 3.25 27.25
N ARG A 35 -9.12 3.72 26.17
CA ARG A 35 -8.13 2.97 25.40
C ARG A 35 -6.77 3.62 25.51
N ILE A 36 -5.74 2.81 25.72
CA ILE A 36 -4.33 3.22 25.67
C ILE A 36 -3.73 2.61 24.41
N ILE A 37 -3.08 3.42 23.57
CA ILE A 37 -2.55 3.01 22.26
C ILE A 37 -1.04 3.21 22.27
N TYR A 38 -0.29 2.16 21.92
CA TYR A 38 1.16 2.20 21.73
C TYR A 38 1.52 2.68 20.32
N ALA A 39 2.74 3.15 20.14
CA ALA A 39 3.24 3.61 18.83
C ALA A 39 3.18 2.53 17.72
N ASP A 40 3.18 1.25 18.09
CA ASP A 40 3.03 0.13 17.16
C ASP A 40 1.57 -0.28 16.89
N GLY A 41 0.61 0.53 17.33
CA GLY A 41 -0.82 0.33 17.10
C GLY A 41 -1.49 -0.67 18.04
N ARG A 42 -0.74 -1.32 18.94
CA ARG A 42 -1.34 -2.17 19.98
C ARG A 42 -2.18 -1.33 20.92
N ALA A 43 -3.28 -1.89 21.41
CA ALA A 43 -4.17 -1.21 22.31
C ALA A 43 -4.53 -2.03 23.55
N LEU A 44 -4.71 -1.34 24.68
CA LEU A 44 -5.29 -1.88 25.91
C LEU A 44 -6.56 -1.11 26.23
N GLU A 45 -7.62 -1.83 26.57
CA GLU A 45 -8.91 -1.25 26.91
C GLU A 45 -9.19 -1.38 28.41
N PHE A 46 -9.66 -0.29 28.99
CA PHE A 46 -9.94 -0.14 30.41
C PHE A 46 -11.43 0.08 30.58
N ALA A 47 -12.06 -0.81 31.33
CA ALA A 47 -13.47 -0.73 31.68
C ALA A 47 -13.64 -0.79 33.20
N LEU A 48 -14.56 0.03 33.73
CA LEU A 48 -14.95 -0.07 35.13
C LEU A 48 -15.73 -1.36 35.37
N ASN A 49 -15.39 -2.04 36.46
CA ASN A 49 -16.20 -3.15 36.94
C ASN A 49 -17.43 -2.61 37.70
N ARG A 50 -18.51 -3.38 37.79
CA ARG A 50 -19.73 -3.03 38.54
C ARG A 50 -19.43 -2.59 39.97
N HIS A 51 -18.45 -3.24 40.59
CA HIS A 51 -17.82 -2.76 41.81
C HIS A 51 -16.76 -1.72 41.44
N ARG A 52 -17.12 -0.43 41.52
CA ARG A 52 -16.34 0.78 41.12
C ARG A 52 -14.97 0.96 41.83
N THR A 53 -14.42 -0.09 42.43
CA THR A 53 -13.09 -0.19 43.05
C THR A 53 -12.16 -1.12 42.27
N ARG A 54 -12.63 -1.65 41.14
CA ARG A 54 -11.87 -2.53 40.25
C ARG A 54 -12.04 -2.09 38.80
N ILE A 55 -11.00 -2.31 38.03
CA ILE A 55 -11.00 -2.14 36.57
C ILE A 55 -10.75 -3.49 35.92
N THR A 56 -11.40 -3.72 34.79
CA THR A 56 -11.05 -4.78 33.86
C THR A 56 -10.18 -4.18 32.77
N VAL A 57 -9.02 -4.80 32.54
CA VAL A 57 -8.10 -4.44 31.47
C VAL A 57 -8.07 -5.57 30.47
N THR A 58 -8.39 -5.25 29.23
CA THR A 58 -8.43 -6.18 28.10
C THR A 58 -7.33 -5.81 27.12
N ALA A 59 -6.57 -6.80 26.66
CA ALA A 59 -5.68 -6.60 25.52
C ALA A 59 -6.51 -6.68 24.24
N VAL A 60 -6.48 -5.63 23.42
CA VAL A 60 -7.18 -5.62 22.14
C VAL A 60 -6.32 -6.41 21.15
N LEU A 61 -6.85 -7.53 20.68
CA LEU A 61 -6.25 -8.29 19.60
C LEU A 61 -6.87 -7.87 18.27
N PRO A 62 -6.15 -8.05 17.14
CA PRO A 62 -6.76 -7.99 15.82
C PRO A 62 -7.93 -8.99 15.74
N GLU A 63 -9.00 -8.65 15.05
CA GLU A 63 -10.18 -9.54 14.97
C GLU A 63 -9.88 -10.88 14.27
N GLN A 64 -8.83 -10.96 13.45
CA GLN A 64 -8.32 -12.23 12.90
C GLN A 64 -7.98 -13.25 14.01
N ALA A 65 -7.60 -12.77 15.20
CA ALA A 65 -7.43 -13.64 16.35
C ALA A 65 -8.72 -14.41 16.65
N ALA A 66 -9.90 -13.79 16.54
CA ALA A 66 -11.18 -14.47 16.74
C ALA A 66 -11.45 -15.53 15.67
N VAL A 67 -11.10 -15.27 14.41
CA VAL A 67 -11.21 -16.24 13.29
C VAL A 67 -10.38 -17.50 13.57
N HIS A 68 -9.21 -17.34 14.18
CA HIS A 68 -8.32 -18.45 14.55
C HIS A 68 -8.53 -18.95 15.99
N GLY A 69 -9.54 -18.47 16.71
CA GLY A 69 -9.82 -18.85 18.10
C GLY A 69 -8.74 -18.41 19.11
N ILE A 70 -7.89 -17.46 18.74
CA ILE A 70 -6.82 -16.89 19.56
C ILE A 70 -7.42 -15.77 20.44
N GLY A 71 -7.17 -15.83 21.75
CA GLY A 71 -7.72 -14.87 22.70
C GLY A 71 -6.82 -14.63 23.90
N VAL A 72 -6.87 -13.41 24.45
CA VAL A 72 -6.21 -13.05 25.71
C VAL A 72 -7.26 -12.86 26.78
N LYS A 73 -7.15 -13.60 27.88
CA LYS A 73 -8.07 -13.44 29.02
C LYS A 73 -7.89 -12.05 29.65
N PRO A 74 -8.97 -11.26 29.82
CA PRO A 74 -8.91 -9.99 30.53
C PRO A 74 -8.41 -10.17 31.96
N ILE A 75 -7.78 -9.13 32.51
CA ILE A 75 -7.39 -9.11 33.93
C ILE A 75 -8.22 -8.09 34.69
N THR A 76 -8.66 -8.47 35.89
CA THR A 76 -9.33 -7.55 36.82
C THR A 76 -8.34 -7.13 37.90
N ILE A 77 -8.21 -5.82 38.14
CA ILE A 77 -7.24 -5.22 39.06
C ILE A 77 -7.98 -4.33 40.05
N SER A 78 -7.59 -4.37 41.32
CA SER A 78 -8.06 -3.41 42.31
C SER A 78 -7.27 -2.11 42.22
N THR A 79 -7.95 -0.98 42.27
CA THR A 79 -7.34 0.35 42.17
C THR A 79 -7.13 1.00 43.54
N LEU A 80 -7.18 0.21 44.61
CA LEU A 80 -6.93 0.63 45.99
C LEU A 80 -5.65 0.00 46.57
N PRO A 81 -4.48 0.13 45.93
CA PRO A 81 -3.24 -0.35 46.53
C PRO A 81 -2.83 0.54 47.70
N GLN A 82 -2.05 -0.03 48.61
CA GLN A 82 -1.42 0.74 49.68
C GLN A 82 -0.33 1.66 49.10
N PRO A 83 -0.41 2.98 49.31
CA PRO A 83 0.63 3.91 48.85
C PRO A 83 1.92 3.73 49.64
N ARG A 84 3.06 3.97 49.00
CA ARG A 84 4.34 4.14 49.70
C ARG A 84 4.32 5.44 50.53
N PRO A 85 5.23 5.59 51.52
CA PRO A 85 5.44 6.88 52.17
C PRO A 85 5.64 7.97 51.11
N THR A 86 4.96 9.11 51.27
CA THR A 86 4.95 10.26 50.34
C THR A 86 4.35 10.03 48.94
N GLU A 87 3.82 8.84 48.61
CA GLU A 87 3.19 8.56 47.32
C GLU A 87 1.71 8.95 47.32
N ALA A 88 1.27 9.73 46.33
CA ALA A 88 -0.14 10.01 46.14
C ALA A 88 -0.90 8.72 45.78
N ARG A 89 -2.13 8.55 46.29
CA ARG A 89 -2.98 7.38 46.01
C ARG A 89 -3.16 7.10 44.51
N ALA A 90 -3.27 8.15 43.69
CA ALA A 90 -3.39 8.05 42.24
C ALA A 90 -2.14 7.40 41.61
N THR A 91 -0.95 7.84 42.01
CA THR A 91 0.33 7.29 41.57
C THR A 91 0.48 5.82 41.99
N ALA A 92 0.08 5.49 43.23
CA ALA A 92 0.08 4.12 43.72
C ALA A 92 -0.84 3.21 42.88
N ALA A 93 -2.04 3.68 42.55
CA ALA A 93 -3.00 2.98 41.69
C ALA A 93 -2.46 2.74 40.28
N ALA A 94 -1.85 3.74 39.65
CA ALA A 94 -1.22 3.61 38.35
C ALA A 94 -0.06 2.60 38.39
N ARG A 95 0.88 2.73 39.33
CA ARG A 95 2.02 1.82 39.52
C ARG A 95 1.57 0.37 39.73
N HIS A 96 0.55 0.16 40.55
CA HIS A 96 -0.01 -1.17 40.81
C HIS A 96 -0.64 -1.78 39.56
N THR A 97 -1.41 -0.98 38.82
CA THR A 97 -2.05 -1.38 37.56
C THR A 97 -1.01 -1.76 36.51
N VAL A 98 0.01 -0.92 36.31
CA VAL A 98 1.16 -1.17 35.43
C VAL A 98 1.86 -2.47 35.82
N GLY A 99 2.08 -2.71 37.12
CA GLY A 99 2.71 -3.94 37.60
C GLY A 99 1.91 -5.21 37.29
N HIS A 100 0.59 -5.14 37.23
CA HIS A 100 -0.26 -6.26 36.80
C HIS A 100 -0.28 -6.41 35.27
N ILE A 101 -0.36 -5.32 34.52
CA ILE A 101 -0.30 -5.33 33.06
C ILE A 101 1.01 -5.97 32.59
N ARG A 102 2.16 -5.52 33.11
CA ARG A 102 3.48 -6.05 32.74
C ARG A 102 3.67 -7.53 33.07
N ARG A 103 3.16 -7.99 34.21
CA ARG A 103 3.37 -9.38 34.66
C ARG A 103 2.38 -10.38 34.07
N ARG A 104 1.15 -9.96 33.77
CA ARG A 104 0.06 -10.87 33.41
C ARG A 104 -0.46 -10.65 32.00
N LEU A 105 -0.70 -9.39 31.62
CA LEU A 105 -1.39 -9.08 30.37
C LEU A 105 -0.42 -9.00 29.18
N LEU A 106 0.71 -8.30 29.32
CA LEU A 106 1.67 -8.14 28.23
C LEU A 106 2.27 -9.47 27.76
N PRO A 107 2.70 -10.41 28.63
CA PRO A 107 3.23 -11.68 28.15
C PRO A 107 2.18 -12.49 27.37
N ALA A 108 0.94 -12.54 27.86
CA ALA A 108 -0.16 -13.21 27.19
C ALA A 108 -0.52 -12.55 25.85
N HIS A 109 -0.51 -11.21 25.81
CA HIS A 109 -0.73 -10.44 24.60
C HIS A 109 0.36 -10.70 23.56
N THR A 110 1.63 -10.68 23.96
CA THR A 110 2.76 -10.99 23.06
C THR A 110 2.69 -12.41 22.53
N ALA A 111 2.34 -13.40 23.37
CA ALA A 111 2.18 -14.78 22.94
C ALA A 111 1.04 -14.95 21.93
N ALA A 112 -0.11 -14.31 22.17
CA ALA A 112 -1.25 -14.35 21.25
C ALA A 112 -0.91 -13.70 19.89
N LEU A 113 -0.17 -12.59 19.88
CA LEU A 113 0.29 -11.96 18.64
C LEU A 113 1.35 -12.81 17.92
N ALA A 114 2.23 -13.49 18.64
CA ALA A 114 3.19 -14.41 18.03
C ALA A 114 2.49 -15.62 17.39
N GLN A 115 1.52 -16.21 18.09
CA GLN A 115 0.68 -17.28 17.54
C GLN A 115 -0.10 -16.80 16.31
N LEU A 116 -0.69 -15.59 16.36
CA LEU A 116 -1.38 -15.03 15.22
C LEU A 116 -0.44 -14.88 14.02
N ARG A 117 0.80 -14.42 14.22
CA ARG A 117 1.82 -14.33 13.17
C ARG A 117 2.16 -15.67 12.53
N GLU A 118 2.19 -16.76 13.28
CA GLU A 118 2.40 -18.09 12.70
C GLU A 118 1.25 -18.48 11.75
N HIS A 119 0.04 -18.03 12.04
CA HIS A 119 -1.14 -18.27 11.21
C HIS A 119 -1.30 -17.26 10.05
N THR A 120 -0.71 -16.06 10.17
CA THR A 120 -0.83 -14.97 9.17
C THR A 120 0.44 -14.69 8.36
N ALA A 121 1.57 -15.34 8.67
CA ALA A 121 2.82 -15.20 7.92
C ALA A 121 2.62 -15.58 6.44
N PRO A 122 3.33 -14.92 5.50
CA PRO A 122 3.34 -15.32 4.10
C PRO A 122 3.73 -16.79 4.01
N GLN A 123 2.89 -17.61 3.38
CA GLN A 123 3.18 -19.03 3.28
C GLN A 123 4.48 -19.21 2.45
N PRO A 124 5.39 -20.13 2.83
CA PRO A 124 6.60 -20.40 2.04
C PRO A 124 6.31 -20.65 0.55
N ALA A 125 5.14 -21.23 0.25
CA ALA A 125 4.65 -21.42 -1.11
C ALA A 125 4.40 -20.10 -1.87
N THR A 126 3.89 -19.06 -1.19
CA THR A 126 3.67 -17.72 -1.75
C THR A 126 4.98 -17.06 -2.14
N LEU A 127 5.99 -17.12 -1.25
CA LEU A 127 7.33 -16.60 -1.53
C LEU A 127 7.99 -17.35 -2.69
N GLN A 128 7.93 -18.69 -2.68
CA GLN A 128 8.48 -19.52 -3.76
C GLN A 128 7.81 -19.23 -5.11
N ARG A 129 6.48 -19.00 -5.12
CA ARG A 129 5.74 -18.63 -6.33
C ARG A 129 6.18 -17.26 -6.85
N ALA A 130 6.33 -16.28 -5.94
CA ALA A 130 6.83 -14.96 -6.29
C ALA A 130 8.27 -15.03 -6.84
N ASP A 131 9.18 -15.75 -6.19
CA ASP A 131 10.56 -15.94 -6.65
C ASP A 131 10.60 -16.55 -8.05
N THR A 132 9.80 -17.60 -8.29
CA THR A 132 9.72 -18.26 -9.59
C THR A 132 9.21 -17.32 -10.68
N ALA A 133 8.16 -16.54 -10.38
CA ALA A 133 7.58 -15.59 -11.32
C ALA A 133 8.54 -14.43 -11.65
N LEU A 134 9.29 -13.96 -10.65
CA LEU A 134 10.21 -12.83 -10.78
C LEU A 134 11.60 -13.22 -11.28
N ALA A 135 11.93 -14.51 -11.37
CA ALA A 135 13.22 -14.99 -11.86
C ALA A 135 13.58 -14.43 -13.25
N GLY A 136 12.59 -14.25 -14.14
CA GLY A 136 12.79 -13.67 -15.47
C GLY A 136 13.22 -12.20 -15.49
N PHE A 137 13.10 -11.47 -14.37
CA PHE A 137 13.64 -10.11 -14.25
C PHE A 137 15.17 -10.12 -14.05
N LEU A 138 15.76 -11.23 -13.58
CA LEU A 138 17.18 -11.35 -13.24
C LEU A 138 18.12 -11.45 -14.45
N ASP A 139 17.58 -11.74 -15.65
CA ASP A 139 18.37 -11.78 -16.89
C ASP A 139 18.77 -10.38 -17.38
N ARG A 140 18.50 -9.31 -16.60
CA ARG A 140 18.69 -7.91 -16.97
C ARG A 140 19.80 -7.26 -16.11
N PRO A 141 20.81 -6.59 -16.71
CA PRO A 141 22.13 -6.37 -16.09
C PRO A 141 22.24 -5.21 -15.08
N GLN A 142 21.16 -4.52 -14.69
CA GLN A 142 21.23 -3.27 -13.90
C GLN A 142 20.39 -3.27 -12.61
N GLY A 143 20.27 -4.43 -11.97
CA GLY A 143 19.64 -4.54 -10.66
C GLY A 143 19.29 -5.98 -10.33
N ALA A 144 18.57 -6.16 -9.23
CA ALA A 144 17.98 -7.44 -8.90
C ALA A 144 16.67 -7.25 -8.14
N VAL A 145 15.89 -8.32 -8.09
CA VAL A 145 14.67 -8.38 -7.29
C VAL A 145 15.05 -8.71 -5.86
N ALA A 146 14.54 -7.92 -4.92
CA ALA A 146 14.59 -8.23 -3.50
C ALA A 146 13.18 -8.43 -2.95
N ILE A 147 13.04 -9.40 -2.05
CA ILE A 147 11.81 -9.69 -1.32
C ILE A 147 12.08 -9.58 0.17
N SER A 148 11.19 -8.91 0.89
CA SER A 148 11.22 -8.77 2.35
C SER A 148 9.80 -8.79 2.88
N GLU A 149 9.66 -8.73 4.19
CA GLU A 149 8.39 -8.48 4.85
C GLU A 149 8.34 -7.04 5.36
N GLN A 150 7.18 -6.39 5.23
CA GLN A 150 6.91 -5.06 5.76
C GLN A 150 5.60 -5.03 6.53
N PRO A 151 5.48 -4.21 7.59
CA PRO A 151 4.24 -4.07 8.33
C PRO A 151 3.13 -3.45 7.46
N VAL A 152 1.90 -3.94 7.59
CA VAL A 152 0.72 -3.50 6.84
C VAL A 152 -0.51 -3.28 7.74
N ARG A 153 -1.54 -2.63 7.18
CA ARG A 153 -2.81 -2.31 7.83
C ARG A 153 -3.93 -3.23 7.37
N ARG A 154 -4.40 -4.15 8.21
CA ARG A 154 -5.59 -4.97 7.91
C ARG A 154 -6.86 -4.29 8.43
N PRO A 155 -8.07 -4.71 8.00
CA PRO A 155 -9.34 -4.08 8.38
C PRO A 155 -9.59 -3.90 9.88
N LEU A 156 -8.87 -4.64 10.73
CA LEU A 156 -9.26 -4.91 12.10
C LEU A 156 -8.13 -4.64 13.10
N GLY A 157 -7.04 -4.02 12.67
CA GLY A 157 -5.89 -3.68 13.52
C GLY A 157 -4.55 -3.61 12.78
N TRP A 158 -3.55 -3.13 13.53
CA TRP A 158 -2.16 -3.01 13.09
C TRP A 158 -1.39 -4.29 13.41
N SER A 159 -0.32 -4.55 12.64
CA SER A 159 0.81 -5.46 12.94
C SER A 159 0.88 -6.83 12.27
N ASP A 160 0.16 -7.06 11.16
CA ASP A 160 0.53 -8.14 10.24
C ASP A 160 1.66 -7.69 9.32
N ARG A 161 2.53 -8.62 8.95
CA ARG A 161 3.59 -8.41 7.96
C ARG A 161 3.13 -8.98 6.64
N CYS A 162 3.33 -8.22 5.57
CA CYS A 162 3.05 -8.63 4.21
C CYS A 162 4.35 -8.69 3.43
N ALA A 163 4.44 -9.64 2.50
CA ALA A 163 5.58 -9.72 1.62
C ALA A 163 5.60 -8.52 0.68
N VAL A 164 6.79 -7.97 0.46
CA VAL A 164 7.05 -6.90 -0.49
C VAL A 164 8.14 -7.33 -1.46
N ALA A 165 7.97 -6.98 -2.73
CA ALA A 165 8.98 -7.14 -3.76
C ALA A 165 9.39 -5.76 -4.28
N TRP A 166 10.67 -5.56 -4.58
CA TRP A 166 11.13 -4.38 -5.30
C TRP A 166 12.31 -4.70 -6.20
N TRP A 167 12.47 -3.89 -7.24
CA TRP A 167 13.68 -3.87 -8.05
C TRP A 167 14.69 -2.95 -7.37
N HIS A 168 15.80 -3.50 -6.89
CA HIS A 168 16.86 -2.72 -6.28
C HIS A 168 17.96 -2.41 -7.30
N THR A 169 18.34 -1.13 -7.39
CA THR A 169 19.54 -0.65 -8.07
C THR A 169 20.56 -0.21 -7.02
N LEU A 170 21.72 0.30 -7.45
CA LEU A 170 22.69 0.94 -6.56
C LEU A 170 22.11 2.18 -5.85
N ASP A 171 21.12 2.83 -6.47
CA ASP A 171 20.47 4.05 -5.97
C ASP A 171 19.21 3.75 -5.13
N GLY A 172 18.87 2.47 -4.92
CA GLY A 172 17.72 2.02 -4.15
C GLY A 172 16.57 1.44 -5.01
N PRO A 173 15.34 1.41 -4.48
CA PRO A 173 14.18 0.84 -5.18
C PRO A 173 13.79 1.65 -6.43
N SER A 174 13.65 0.98 -7.58
CA SER A 174 13.21 1.60 -8.82
C SER A 174 11.68 1.62 -8.93
N ARG A 175 11.11 2.84 -8.86
CA ARG A 175 9.68 3.06 -9.07
C ARG A 175 9.22 2.72 -10.49
N ALA A 176 10.10 2.88 -11.49
CA ALA A 176 9.78 2.61 -12.89
C ALA A 176 9.40 1.14 -13.13
N VAL A 177 10.00 0.23 -12.36
CA VAL A 177 9.85 -1.23 -12.52
C VAL A 177 8.65 -1.77 -11.74
N ALA A 178 8.23 -1.08 -10.68
CA ALA A 178 7.27 -1.57 -9.71
C ALA A 178 5.88 -1.95 -10.32
N PRO A 179 5.27 -1.18 -11.25
CA PRO A 179 4.02 -1.60 -11.90
C PRO A 179 4.13 -2.93 -12.66
N PHE A 180 5.29 -3.19 -13.26
CA PHE A 180 5.52 -4.43 -14.01
C PHE A 180 5.85 -5.62 -13.11
N LEU A 181 6.48 -5.38 -11.95
CA LEU A 181 6.58 -6.39 -10.88
C LEU A 181 5.18 -6.79 -10.40
N ALA A 182 4.30 -5.80 -10.16
CA ALA A 182 2.93 -6.04 -9.73
C ALA A 182 2.14 -6.88 -10.76
N ASP A 183 2.25 -6.58 -12.05
CA ASP A 183 1.62 -7.38 -13.11
C ASP A 183 2.16 -8.82 -13.16
N THR A 184 3.48 -8.98 -13.06
CA THR A 184 4.11 -10.31 -13.10
C THR A 184 3.63 -11.18 -11.94
N LEU A 185 3.55 -10.61 -10.73
CA LEU A 185 3.04 -11.29 -9.54
C LEU A 185 1.54 -11.61 -9.67
N ARG A 186 0.72 -10.72 -10.24
CA ARG A 186 -0.70 -11.00 -10.52
C ARG A 186 -0.89 -12.15 -11.50
N ARG A 187 -0.07 -12.21 -12.55
CA ARG A 187 -0.08 -13.31 -13.52
C ARG A 187 0.32 -14.64 -12.88
N ALA A 188 1.12 -14.60 -11.82
CA ALA A 188 1.40 -15.76 -10.96
C ALA A 188 0.27 -16.09 -9.98
N GLY A 189 -0.89 -15.43 -10.07
CA GLY A 189 -2.05 -15.67 -9.21
C GLY A 189 -1.94 -15.06 -7.81
N LEU A 190 -1.05 -14.07 -7.62
CA LEU A 190 -0.91 -13.36 -6.35
C LEU A 190 -1.71 -12.06 -6.37
N ALA A 191 -2.29 -11.69 -5.24
CA ALA A 191 -2.84 -10.36 -5.04
C ALA A 191 -1.69 -9.37 -4.85
N THR A 192 -1.76 -8.20 -5.48
CA THR A 192 -0.73 -7.16 -5.33
C THR A 192 -1.35 -5.80 -5.05
N THR A 193 -0.67 -4.94 -4.32
CA THR A 193 -1.07 -3.52 -4.21
C THR A 193 -0.19 -2.70 -5.11
N GLU A 194 -0.83 -1.90 -5.97
CA GLU A 194 -0.09 -1.04 -6.90
C GLU A 194 0.84 -0.10 -6.14
N PRO A 195 2.11 0.00 -6.58
CA PRO A 195 3.08 0.87 -5.96
C PRO A 195 2.72 2.33 -6.25
N HIS A 196 2.16 3.04 -5.28
CA HIS A 196 2.03 4.50 -5.32
C HIS A 196 3.13 5.13 -4.48
N GLY A 197 4.03 5.87 -5.13
CA GLY A 197 5.11 6.64 -4.48
C GLY A 197 6.20 5.82 -3.79
N SER A 198 6.01 4.53 -3.52
CA SER A 198 7.02 3.65 -2.93
C SER A 198 7.43 2.63 -4.00
N GLY A 199 8.72 2.49 -4.31
CA GLY A 199 9.21 1.58 -5.36
C GLY A 199 9.06 0.10 -5.02
N TYR A 200 8.08 -0.26 -4.17
CA TYR A 200 7.84 -1.57 -3.59
C TYR A 200 6.42 -2.02 -3.92
N VAL A 201 6.25 -3.31 -4.18
CA VAL A 201 4.97 -3.97 -4.44
C VAL A 201 4.67 -4.90 -3.29
N PHE A 202 3.59 -4.63 -2.56
CA PHE A 202 3.07 -5.58 -1.58
C PHE A 202 2.35 -6.72 -2.30
N PHE A 203 2.52 -7.96 -1.82
CA PHE A 203 1.85 -9.12 -2.39
C PHE A 203 1.46 -10.16 -1.34
N ALA A 204 0.36 -10.86 -1.61
CA ALA A 204 -0.19 -11.90 -0.76
C ALA A 204 -0.95 -12.95 -1.59
N GLU A 205 -1.32 -14.07 -0.98
CA GLU A 205 -2.33 -14.95 -1.58
C GLU A 205 -3.68 -14.21 -1.64
N PRO A 206 -4.41 -14.32 -2.76
CA PRO A 206 -5.79 -13.84 -2.81
C PRO A 206 -6.65 -14.62 -1.79
N PRO A 207 -7.70 -14.00 -1.22
CA PRO A 207 -8.59 -14.71 -0.31
C PRO A 207 -9.28 -15.89 -1.03
N ALA A 208 -9.51 -16.98 -0.29
CA ALA A 208 -10.16 -18.17 -0.83
C ALA A 208 -11.61 -17.90 -1.25
N GLU A 209 -12.27 -16.95 -0.59
CA GLU A 209 -13.58 -16.44 -0.97
C GLU A 209 -13.41 -15.08 -1.65
N PRO A 210 -14.05 -14.85 -2.81
CA PRO A 210 -13.97 -13.58 -3.50
C PRO A 210 -14.66 -12.50 -2.66
N SER A 211 -13.93 -11.44 -2.32
CA SER A 211 -14.53 -10.22 -1.78
C SER A 211 -15.21 -9.42 -2.89
N ASP A 212 -16.32 -8.78 -2.53
CA ASP A 212 -17.02 -7.81 -3.38
C ASP A 212 -16.24 -6.49 -3.48
N THR A 213 -15.34 -6.23 -2.53
CA THR A 213 -14.49 -5.04 -2.48
C THR A 213 -13.03 -5.42 -2.36
N ARG A 214 -12.15 -4.76 -3.12
CA ARG A 214 -10.69 -4.91 -3.00
C ARG A 214 -10.08 -3.78 -2.20
N PHE A 215 -10.64 -2.58 -2.32
CA PHE A 215 -10.17 -1.38 -1.65
C PHE A 215 -11.23 -0.84 -0.71
N ARG A 216 -10.78 -0.42 0.47
CA ARG A 216 -11.59 0.28 1.47
C ARG A 216 -10.84 1.49 2.00
N ILE A 217 -11.51 2.37 2.73
CA ILE A 217 -10.86 3.45 3.45
C ILE A 217 -10.70 3.15 4.94
N ALA A 218 -9.64 3.66 5.55
CA ALA A 218 -9.37 3.58 6.98
C ALA A 218 -8.74 4.90 7.47
N PRO A 219 -8.91 5.30 8.74
CA PRO A 219 -8.19 6.46 9.28
C PRO A 219 -6.66 6.30 9.19
N ALA A 220 -5.92 7.34 8.83
CA ALA A 220 -4.46 7.35 8.69
C ALA A 220 -3.69 7.25 10.03
N THR A 221 -2.39 6.97 9.99
CA THR A 221 -1.55 6.89 11.20
C THR A 221 -1.27 8.30 11.66
N GLY A 222 -1.88 8.73 12.77
CA GLY A 222 -1.49 9.98 13.44
C GLY A 222 -2.22 11.25 13.01
N GLY A 223 -3.41 11.18 12.39
CA GLY A 223 -4.13 12.40 12.03
C GLY A 223 -5.57 12.23 11.52
N GLU A 224 -6.08 13.29 10.90
CA GLU A 224 -7.43 13.44 10.34
C GLU A 224 -7.55 12.92 8.89
N GLU A 225 -6.49 12.28 8.37
CA GLU A 225 -6.44 11.76 7.00
C GLU A 225 -7.01 10.34 6.88
N TRP A 226 -7.21 9.89 5.64
CA TRP A 226 -7.84 8.63 5.27
C TRP A 226 -6.97 7.85 4.30
N ASP A 227 -6.55 6.66 4.72
CA ASP A 227 -5.83 5.69 3.91
C ASP A 227 -6.81 4.88 3.05
N LEU A 228 -6.52 4.79 1.76
CA LEU A 228 -7.04 3.79 0.85
C LEU A 228 -6.22 2.51 1.05
N VAL A 229 -6.85 1.47 1.58
CA VAL A 229 -6.20 0.22 1.97
C VAL A 229 -6.66 -0.90 1.04
N ASP A 230 -5.69 -1.63 0.49
CA ASP A 230 -5.93 -2.89 -0.23
C ASP A 230 -6.25 -4.00 0.79
N GLU A 231 -7.42 -4.63 0.66
CA GLU A 231 -7.91 -5.64 1.59
C GLU A 231 -7.12 -6.95 1.50
N PHE A 232 -6.53 -7.26 0.35
CA PHE A 232 -5.83 -8.53 0.11
C PHE A 232 -4.40 -8.50 0.63
N THR A 233 -3.73 -7.36 0.56
CA THR A 233 -2.36 -7.22 1.10
C THR A 233 -2.32 -6.48 2.44
N GLY A 234 -3.34 -5.69 2.78
CA GLY A 234 -3.35 -4.75 3.90
C GLY A 234 -2.52 -3.48 3.66
N ALA A 235 -1.91 -3.33 2.48
CA ALA A 235 -1.07 -2.17 2.22
C ALA A 235 -1.91 -0.90 2.04
N CYS A 236 -1.41 0.21 2.57
CA CYS A 236 -1.94 1.52 2.20
C CYS A 236 -1.48 1.82 0.77
N ALA A 237 -2.45 1.92 -0.14
CA ALA A 237 -2.23 2.36 -1.50
C ALA A 237 -1.98 3.88 -1.52
N ARG A 238 -2.79 4.67 -0.80
CA ARG A 238 -2.64 6.13 -0.76
C ARG A 238 -3.35 6.74 0.43
N THR A 239 -2.81 7.85 0.95
CA THR A 239 -3.47 8.64 2.00
C THR A 239 -4.06 9.93 1.41
N TYR A 240 -5.25 10.30 1.88
CA TYR A 240 -6.03 11.44 1.43
C TYR A 240 -6.46 12.29 2.63
N GLY A 241 -6.41 13.62 2.49
CA GLY A 241 -6.90 14.54 3.53
C GLY A 241 -8.44 14.62 3.62
N ASP A 242 -9.16 14.13 2.61
CA ASP A 242 -10.62 14.23 2.53
C ASP A 242 -11.26 12.83 2.46
N ARG A 243 -12.24 12.59 3.34
CA ARG A 243 -12.91 11.29 3.47
C ARG A 243 -13.80 10.96 2.27
N GLU A 244 -14.59 11.92 1.79
CA GLU A 244 -15.52 11.70 0.67
C GLU A 244 -14.75 11.44 -0.62
N TRP A 245 -13.66 12.16 -0.81
CA TRP A 245 -12.73 11.92 -1.90
C TRP A 245 -12.08 10.54 -1.81
N ALA A 246 -11.59 10.14 -0.63
CA ALA A 246 -11.02 8.80 -0.42
C ALA A 246 -12.05 7.70 -0.74
N LEU A 247 -13.31 7.86 -0.32
CA LEU A 247 -14.41 6.95 -0.66
C LEU A 247 -14.65 6.88 -2.17
N ALA A 248 -14.76 8.03 -2.83
CA ALA A 248 -15.00 8.07 -4.28
C ALA A 248 -13.88 7.39 -5.08
N ILE A 249 -12.62 7.53 -4.64
CA ILE A 249 -11.49 6.82 -5.25
C ILE A 249 -11.58 5.30 -4.99
N ALA A 250 -11.91 4.88 -3.76
CA ALA A 250 -12.09 3.47 -3.45
C ALA A 250 -13.18 2.82 -4.32
N ASP A 251 -14.32 3.49 -4.47
CA ASP A 251 -15.42 3.04 -5.33
C ASP A 251 -15.04 3.01 -6.82
N GLY A 252 -14.20 3.93 -7.27
CA GLY A 252 -13.62 3.93 -8.61
C GLY A 252 -12.72 2.70 -8.84
N ALA A 253 -11.75 2.50 -7.95
CA ALA A 253 -10.80 1.39 -8.03
C ALA A 253 -11.48 0.02 -7.95
N ASN A 254 -12.50 -0.12 -7.08
CA ASN A 254 -13.29 -1.35 -6.98
C ASN A 254 -14.08 -1.63 -8.28
N ARG A 255 -14.63 -0.60 -8.92
CA ARG A 255 -15.32 -0.76 -10.22
C ARG A 255 -14.37 -1.16 -11.34
N GLU A 256 -13.16 -0.61 -11.36
CA GLU A 256 -12.13 -0.99 -12.33
C GLU A 256 -11.68 -2.44 -12.12
N GLU A 257 -11.47 -2.86 -10.88
CA GLU A 257 -11.15 -4.25 -10.55
C GLU A 257 -12.27 -5.22 -10.97
N ASP A 258 -13.51 -4.82 -10.73
CA ASP A 258 -14.69 -5.57 -11.17
C ASP A 258 -14.78 -5.69 -12.69
N ALA A 259 -14.45 -4.62 -13.41
CA ALA A 259 -14.38 -4.64 -14.86
C ALA A 259 -13.27 -5.58 -15.35
N ALA A 260 -12.07 -5.51 -14.75
CA ALA A 260 -10.94 -6.40 -15.04
C ALA A 260 -11.34 -7.88 -14.88
N ARG A 261 -11.97 -8.20 -13.74
CA ARG A 261 -12.46 -9.54 -13.40
C ARG A 261 -13.47 -10.05 -14.43
N ARG A 262 -14.44 -9.21 -14.85
CA ARG A 262 -15.44 -9.55 -15.88
C ARG A 262 -14.82 -9.74 -17.26
N ALA A 263 -13.84 -8.90 -17.62
CA ALA A 263 -13.11 -8.98 -18.87
C ALA A 263 -12.07 -10.12 -18.91
N LYS A 264 -11.80 -10.76 -17.76
CA LYS A 264 -10.78 -11.81 -17.59
C LYS A 264 -9.37 -11.35 -17.99
N VAL A 265 -9.09 -10.07 -17.78
CA VAL A 265 -7.76 -9.49 -17.98
C VAL A 265 -7.06 -9.36 -16.63
N VAL A 266 -5.73 -9.42 -16.65
CA VAL A 266 -4.95 -9.41 -15.40
C VAL A 266 -4.64 -7.99 -14.96
N SER A 267 -4.40 -7.10 -15.92
CA SER A 267 -4.14 -5.69 -15.67
C SER A 267 -4.92 -4.83 -16.67
N MET A 268 -5.73 -3.90 -16.17
CA MET A 268 -6.45 -2.93 -17.01
C MET A 268 -5.58 -1.73 -17.40
N ASN A 269 -4.50 -1.50 -16.66
CA ASN A 269 -3.63 -0.35 -16.84
C ASN A 269 -2.18 -0.75 -16.54
N LEU A 270 -1.27 -0.44 -17.48
CA LEU A 270 0.17 -0.47 -17.25
C LEU A 270 0.78 0.80 -17.83
N PRO A 271 1.49 1.59 -17.00
CA PRO A 271 2.07 2.84 -17.49
C PRO A 271 3.05 2.56 -18.62
N GLY A 272 3.12 3.48 -19.58
CA GLY A 272 3.96 3.36 -20.76
C GLY A 272 3.45 2.37 -21.81
N MET A 273 2.24 1.82 -21.66
CA MET A 273 1.62 0.94 -22.66
C MET A 273 0.16 1.34 -22.94
N SER A 274 -0.24 1.23 -24.20
CA SER A 274 -1.65 1.32 -24.58
C SER A 274 -2.44 0.09 -24.09
N HIS A 275 -3.72 0.28 -23.76
CA HIS A 275 -4.61 -0.77 -23.23
C HIS A 275 -4.59 -2.06 -24.07
N ASP A 276 -4.60 -1.93 -25.39
CA ASP A 276 -4.64 -3.05 -26.34
C ASP A 276 -3.36 -3.91 -26.33
N LEU A 277 -2.27 -3.42 -25.75
CA LEU A 277 -0.97 -4.09 -25.72
C LEU A 277 -0.65 -4.74 -24.37
N ILE A 278 -1.41 -4.43 -23.32
CA ILE A 278 -1.11 -4.87 -21.95
C ILE A 278 -1.07 -6.39 -21.84
N GLU A 279 -2.00 -7.09 -22.51
CA GLU A 279 -2.10 -8.55 -22.45
C GLU A 279 -1.13 -9.27 -23.40
N GLU A 280 -0.36 -8.55 -24.22
CA GLU A 280 0.68 -9.15 -25.07
C GLU A 280 2.05 -9.27 -24.36
N GLU A 281 2.49 -10.51 -24.13
CA GLU A 281 3.73 -10.83 -23.39
C GLU A 281 4.97 -10.12 -23.91
N ARG A 282 5.16 -10.08 -25.24
CA ARG A 282 6.30 -9.41 -25.88
C ARG A 282 6.39 -7.92 -25.55
N PHE A 283 5.25 -7.23 -25.43
CA PHE A 283 5.24 -5.79 -25.17
C PHE A 283 5.42 -5.50 -23.69
N ARG A 284 4.90 -6.36 -22.81
CA ARG A 284 5.24 -6.34 -21.39
C ARG A 284 6.74 -6.56 -21.16
N ALA A 285 7.33 -7.56 -21.82
CA ALA A 285 8.75 -7.85 -21.70
C ALA A 285 9.63 -6.66 -22.16
N LEU A 286 9.22 -5.98 -23.24
CA LEU A 286 9.88 -4.76 -23.69
C LEU A 286 9.73 -3.60 -22.69
N ALA A 287 8.55 -3.40 -22.12
CA ALA A 287 8.33 -2.36 -21.11
C ALA A 287 9.18 -2.59 -19.85
N VAL A 288 9.29 -3.85 -19.40
CA VAL A 288 10.20 -4.27 -18.32
C VAL A 288 11.65 -3.99 -18.67
N GLU A 289 12.08 -4.32 -19.88
CA GLU A 289 13.44 -4.04 -20.35
C GLU A 289 13.76 -2.54 -20.31
N LEU A 290 12.84 -1.71 -20.82
CA LEU A 290 13.01 -0.25 -20.80
C LEU A 290 13.04 0.29 -19.36
N ALA A 291 12.14 -0.17 -18.49
CA ALA A 291 12.07 0.26 -17.09
C ALA A 291 13.32 -0.15 -16.29
N THR A 292 13.83 -1.36 -16.49
CA THR A 292 15.05 -1.86 -15.83
C THR A 292 16.33 -1.19 -16.36
N ALA A 293 16.31 -0.69 -17.60
CA ALA A 293 17.36 0.17 -18.16
C ALA A 293 17.28 1.64 -17.70
N GLY A 294 16.37 1.97 -16.79
CA GLY A 294 16.24 3.31 -16.21
C GLY A 294 15.33 4.28 -16.99
N HIS A 295 14.55 3.79 -17.95
CA HIS A 295 13.54 4.62 -18.62
C HIS A 295 12.23 4.70 -17.82
N MET A 296 11.60 5.87 -17.82
CA MET A 296 10.37 6.09 -17.05
C MET A 296 9.13 5.79 -17.91
N PRO A 297 8.23 4.86 -17.51
CA PRO A 297 6.99 4.67 -18.25
C PRO A 297 6.08 5.89 -18.11
N TYR A 298 5.49 6.34 -19.22
CA TYR A 298 4.53 7.44 -19.20
C TYR A 298 3.25 7.07 -18.43
N GLY A 299 2.79 7.93 -17.52
CA GLY A 299 1.54 7.74 -16.77
C GLY A 299 1.71 7.42 -15.29
N LEU A 300 2.94 7.28 -14.78
CA LEU A 300 3.24 7.36 -13.35
C LEU A 300 2.96 8.78 -12.83
N SER A 301 2.06 8.92 -11.86
CA SER A 301 1.56 10.24 -11.41
C SER A 301 2.55 11.06 -10.56
N ASP A 302 3.61 10.44 -10.06
CA ASP A 302 4.42 10.96 -8.94
C ASP A 302 5.92 11.10 -9.27
N VAL A 303 6.28 11.17 -10.54
CA VAL A 303 7.68 11.28 -10.99
C VAL A 303 7.90 12.56 -11.78
N ASP A 304 9.00 13.25 -11.46
CA ASP A 304 9.48 14.38 -12.25
C ASP A 304 10.06 13.89 -13.57
N TYR A 305 9.21 13.81 -14.60
CA TYR A 305 9.58 13.42 -15.97
C TYR A 305 10.58 14.37 -16.63
N THR A 306 10.93 15.49 -16.00
CA THR A 306 11.84 16.48 -16.60
C THR A 306 13.31 16.02 -16.60
N GLN A 307 13.66 14.98 -15.82
CA GLN A 307 15.07 14.57 -15.63
C GLN A 307 15.38 13.15 -16.10
N THR A 308 14.37 12.35 -16.48
CA THR A 308 14.56 10.94 -16.87
C THR A 308 13.87 10.67 -18.21
N PRO A 309 14.57 10.11 -19.22
CA PRO A 309 13.96 9.78 -20.49
C PRO A 309 12.76 8.84 -20.31
N GLY A 310 11.61 9.24 -20.85
CA GLY A 310 10.38 8.45 -20.75
C GLY A 310 10.15 7.53 -21.94
N PHE A 311 9.19 6.61 -21.81
CA PHE A 311 8.72 5.77 -22.91
C PHE A 311 7.20 5.61 -22.94
N HIS A 312 6.67 5.42 -24.15
CA HIS A 312 5.31 4.94 -24.37
C HIS A 312 5.27 3.98 -25.57
N ILE A 313 4.58 2.85 -25.42
CA ILE A 313 4.45 1.79 -26.42
C ILE A 313 3.03 1.85 -27.00
N PHE A 314 2.95 2.09 -28.32
CA PHE A 314 1.70 2.21 -29.07
C PHE A 314 1.53 1.05 -30.06
N PRO A 315 0.28 0.68 -30.40
CA PRO A 315 0.01 -0.28 -31.46
C PRO A 315 0.62 0.17 -32.80
N SER A 316 1.17 -0.77 -33.56
CA SER A 316 1.60 -0.52 -34.94
C SER A 316 0.52 -0.97 -35.93
N PRO A 317 0.35 -0.29 -37.08
CA PRO A 317 -0.48 -0.81 -38.17
C PRO A 317 0.06 -2.11 -38.78
N GLN A 318 1.33 -2.47 -38.51
CA GLN A 318 1.86 -3.77 -38.88
C GLN A 318 1.46 -4.81 -37.83
N PRO A 319 0.77 -5.91 -38.22
CA PRO A 319 0.44 -6.99 -37.30
C PRO A 319 1.71 -7.49 -36.61
N GLY A 320 1.66 -7.57 -35.29
CA GLY A 320 2.78 -8.08 -34.52
C GLY A 320 3.84 -7.07 -34.11
N ALA A 321 3.68 -5.78 -34.47
CA ALA A 321 4.62 -4.73 -34.13
C ALA A 321 4.01 -3.69 -33.19
N ALA A 322 4.87 -3.00 -32.44
CA ALA A 322 4.54 -1.79 -31.71
C ALA A 322 5.55 -0.69 -32.03
N LYS A 323 5.14 0.56 -31.83
CA LYS A 323 6.02 1.72 -31.90
C LYS A 323 6.37 2.16 -30.49
N VAL A 324 7.65 2.37 -30.22
CA VAL A 324 8.11 2.95 -28.96
C VAL A 324 8.43 4.42 -29.18
N ALA A 325 7.64 5.30 -28.56
CA ALA A 325 7.97 6.72 -28.50
C ALA A 325 8.93 6.94 -27.32
N ARG A 326 10.11 7.48 -27.61
CA ARG A 326 11.04 7.97 -26.58
C ARG A 326 10.63 9.40 -26.23
N LEU A 327 10.15 9.60 -25.01
CA LEU A 327 9.81 10.92 -24.48
C LEU A 327 11.13 11.56 -24.01
N LEU A 328 11.80 12.27 -24.91
CA LEU A 328 12.97 13.08 -24.60
C LEU A 328 12.54 14.54 -24.38
N GLU A 329 12.54 14.91 -23.12
CA GLU A 329 12.71 16.28 -22.59
C GLU A 329 11.51 17.25 -22.72
N PRO A 330 11.63 18.46 -22.11
CA PRO A 330 10.88 18.84 -20.92
C PRO A 330 9.78 19.84 -21.31
N TRP A 331 8.75 20.00 -20.49
CA TRP A 331 8.23 21.33 -20.11
C TRP A 331 7.06 21.19 -19.16
N GLY A 332 7.14 22.00 -18.10
CA GLY A 332 6.06 22.45 -17.22
C GLY A 332 4.80 21.59 -17.16
N SER A 333 4.70 20.81 -16.08
CA SER A 333 3.52 20.84 -15.20
C SER A 333 2.16 20.97 -15.91
N ILE A 334 1.47 19.85 -16.15
CA ILE A 334 0.00 19.71 -15.98
C ILE A 334 -0.35 18.20 -16.08
N ARG A 335 -1.16 17.72 -15.13
CA ARG A 335 -1.81 16.41 -15.14
C ARG A 335 -2.79 16.31 -16.33
N PRO A 336 -2.85 15.19 -17.06
CA PRO A 336 -4.03 14.86 -17.86
C PRO A 336 -5.23 14.66 -16.92
N GLY A 337 -6.35 15.35 -17.17
CA GLY A 337 -7.65 14.97 -16.60
C GLY A 337 -8.18 15.68 -15.36
N ALA A 338 -7.67 16.87 -14.98
CA ALA A 338 -8.28 17.64 -13.89
C ALA A 338 -8.67 19.06 -14.33
N ARG A 339 -9.77 19.17 -15.09
CA ARG A 339 -10.81 20.20 -14.94
C ARG A 339 -11.91 19.97 -15.97
N LEU A 340 -13.13 19.73 -15.49
CA LEU A 340 -14.39 19.74 -16.26
C LEU A 340 -14.74 21.13 -16.85
N GLU A 341 -13.78 22.07 -16.87
CA GLU A 341 -13.96 23.48 -17.26
C GLU A 341 -12.81 23.98 -18.18
N ALA A 342 -12.08 23.08 -18.85
CA ALA A 342 -11.12 23.52 -19.86
C ALA A 342 -11.88 24.02 -21.11
N PRO A 343 -11.66 25.28 -21.57
CA PRO A 343 -12.34 25.80 -22.77
C PRO A 343 -12.09 24.92 -23.99
N ASP A 344 -13.02 24.85 -24.94
CA ASP A 344 -12.91 24.02 -26.17
C ASP A 344 -11.59 24.23 -26.93
N ARG A 345 -11.01 25.44 -26.84
CA ARG A 345 -9.69 25.76 -27.41
C ARG A 345 -8.53 25.02 -26.76
N GLU A 346 -8.63 24.58 -25.52
CA GLU A 346 -7.61 23.78 -24.84
C GLU A 346 -7.72 22.29 -25.20
N VAL A 347 -8.92 21.79 -25.49
CA VAL A 347 -9.14 20.44 -26.05
C VAL A 347 -8.67 20.39 -27.51
N GLU A 348 -9.03 21.37 -28.34
CA GLU A 348 -8.50 21.49 -29.71
C GLU A 348 -6.99 21.70 -29.72
N ARG A 349 -6.43 22.41 -28.74
CA ARG A 349 -4.97 22.58 -28.60
C ARG A 349 -4.31 21.29 -28.12
N HIS A 350 -4.94 20.52 -27.25
CA HIS A 350 -4.49 19.18 -26.84
C HIS A 350 -4.45 18.20 -28.01
N ASP A 351 -5.53 18.10 -28.80
CA ASP A 351 -5.56 17.24 -29.99
C ASP A 351 -4.54 17.71 -31.03
N LYS A 352 -4.36 19.02 -31.19
CA LYS A 352 -3.34 19.60 -32.08
C LYS A 352 -1.93 19.45 -31.55
N ASP A 353 -1.72 19.38 -30.23
CA ASP A 353 -0.44 19.15 -29.58
C ASP A 353 -0.09 17.65 -29.58
N MET A 354 -1.08 16.75 -29.47
CA MET A 354 -0.93 15.31 -29.67
C MET A 354 -0.71 14.98 -31.15
N GLU A 355 -1.38 15.66 -32.10
CA GLU A 355 -1.08 15.59 -33.53
C GLU A 355 0.29 16.20 -33.86
N THR A 356 0.69 17.26 -33.16
CA THR A 356 2.01 17.88 -33.34
C THR A 356 3.11 17.01 -32.74
N TYR A 357 2.87 16.36 -31.60
CA TYR A 357 3.71 15.35 -30.99
C TYR A 357 3.82 14.11 -31.90
N ALA A 358 2.70 13.65 -32.48
CA ALA A 358 2.69 12.61 -33.51
C ALA A 358 3.45 13.02 -34.79
N ARG A 359 3.35 14.28 -35.23
CA ARG A 359 4.16 14.86 -36.33
C ARG A 359 5.64 14.97 -35.97
N LEU A 360 5.98 15.30 -34.73
CA LEU A 360 7.36 15.42 -34.28
C LEU A 360 8.01 14.03 -34.11
N LEU A 361 7.23 13.01 -33.77
CA LEU A 361 7.61 11.59 -33.89
C LEU A 361 7.79 11.12 -35.35
N THR A 362 7.26 11.87 -36.33
CA THR A 362 7.56 11.65 -37.77
C THR A 362 8.79 12.42 -38.27
N LYS A 363 9.48 13.21 -37.43
CA LYS A 363 10.83 13.71 -37.75
C LYS A 363 11.88 12.63 -37.45
N PRO A 364 12.94 12.50 -38.25
CA PRO A 364 13.72 11.26 -38.31
C PRO A 364 14.50 11.04 -37.01
N GLY A 365 14.10 10.00 -36.29
CA GLY A 365 14.77 9.54 -35.07
C GLY A 365 14.32 8.13 -34.74
N ARG A 366 15.04 7.14 -35.28
CA ARG A 366 14.96 5.69 -35.00
C ARG A 366 13.54 5.09 -34.98
N THR A 367 13.19 4.32 -36.01
CA THR A 367 12.04 3.42 -35.92
C THR A 367 12.51 2.09 -35.32
N VAL A 368 11.99 1.72 -34.15
CA VAL A 368 12.19 0.38 -33.58
C VAL A 368 10.93 -0.42 -33.88
N ALA A 369 11.07 -1.46 -34.69
CA ALA A 369 10.01 -2.41 -34.99
C ALA A 369 10.34 -3.74 -34.31
N VAL A 370 9.50 -4.15 -33.36
CA VAL A 370 9.61 -5.48 -32.76
C VAL A 370 8.83 -6.46 -33.62
N ARG A 371 9.48 -7.53 -34.07
CA ARG A 371 8.91 -8.60 -34.91
C ARG A 371 9.12 -9.95 -34.24
N THR A 372 8.53 -11.00 -34.79
CA THR A 372 8.65 -12.39 -34.27
C THR A 372 10.08 -12.93 -34.31
N ASP A 373 10.96 -12.34 -35.11
CA ASP A 373 12.38 -12.69 -35.27
C ASP A 373 13.34 -11.75 -34.49
N GLY A 374 12.82 -10.77 -33.74
CA GLY A 374 13.62 -9.91 -32.87
C GLY A 374 13.29 -8.42 -32.94
N ILE A 375 14.16 -7.61 -32.32
CA ILE A 375 14.07 -6.15 -32.29
C ILE A 375 14.83 -5.60 -33.50
N HIS A 376 14.11 -4.97 -34.44
CA HIS A 376 14.70 -4.34 -35.62
C HIS A 376 14.77 -2.83 -35.42
N VAL A 377 15.98 -2.29 -35.46
CA VAL A 377 16.22 -0.84 -35.38
C VAL A 377 16.52 -0.33 -36.79
N THR A 378 15.61 0.44 -37.37
CA THR A 378 15.85 1.15 -38.63
C THR A 378 16.27 2.59 -38.37
N HIS A 379 17.47 2.93 -38.83
CA HIS A 379 17.98 4.29 -38.89
C HIS A 379 17.55 4.92 -40.22
N ASN A 380 16.58 5.82 -40.18
CA ASN A 380 16.22 6.58 -41.37
C ASN A 380 17.34 7.60 -41.67
N SER A 381 17.91 7.54 -42.88
CA SER A 381 18.79 8.60 -43.36
C SER A 381 18.02 9.93 -43.37
N PRO A 382 18.66 11.05 -42.97
CA PRO A 382 18.01 12.36 -43.06
C PRO A 382 17.62 12.62 -44.52
N PRO A 383 16.44 13.21 -44.79
CA PRO A 383 16.04 13.52 -46.15
C PRO A 383 17.08 14.47 -46.77
N THR A 384 17.77 14.02 -47.81
CA THR A 384 18.49 14.92 -48.72
C THR A 384 17.46 15.73 -49.49
N ARG A 385 17.37 17.02 -49.16
CA ARG A 385 16.47 17.99 -49.81
C ARG A 385 16.80 18.13 -51.31
N PRO A 386 15.80 18.35 -52.17
CA PRO A 386 15.91 19.33 -53.26
C PRO A 386 15.82 20.75 -52.70
#